data_AF-F6ZVZ8-F1
#
_entry.id   AF-F6ZVZ8-F1
#
_cell.length_a   1.000
_cell.length_b   1.000
_cell.length_c   1.000
_cell.angle_alpha   90.00
_cell.angle_beta   90.00
_cell.angle_gamma   90.00
#
_symmetry.space_group_name_H-M   'P 1'
#
loop_
_entity.id
_entity.type
_entity.pdbx_description
1 polymer ?
#
loop_
_entity_poly.entity_id
_entity_poly.type
_entity_poly.pdbx_seq_one_letter_code
_entity_poly.pdbx_strand_id
1 'polypeptide(L)'
;MESLKLQIDSIFQNGGHDSYHATLMPSHLRQLSYYISTVILCYTEDALDRCQAIVSLKSQLNQNYLHLTPPIIMLPKQTQFKHGIVNPSWTDVDKLKISRKDCVSNLQVPKAVALQYAIMQYSSDVRLDETWMRFLHHLLLQEQHLPPNPFPLLISHLRRSSISVHTKFEHDNTAVNRLIQNKVAVFDSSNNIFTVNGTSAFGKKSSLLLLNLKGFRQVSEISAHVALSPPGDALTGAPISSEQFQVVPCICVVPPSTYHGSLSPYLCTLYLSEHCFVRGPIGQLHKGAAALAKILKSHLAKLKSSGIILHQAKFGGVILNLKNATNFSRFESEFSAASSGGQEINISFYFPLSWRYVLVKKQMFVYYVEGKTD
;
A
#
# COMPACT_ATOMS: atom_id res chain seq x y z
N MET A 1 31.80 26.35 -23.17
CA MET A 1 31.30 25.05 -22.67
C MET A 1 29.90 24.88 -23.20
N GLU A 2 29.75 24.01 -24.19
CA GLU A 2 28.51 23.79 -24.92
C GLU A 2 27.45 23.15 -24.01
N SER A 3 26.25 23.72 -24.00
CA SER A 3 25.08 23.11 -23.37
C SER A 3 24.76 21.81 -24.12
N LEU A 4 24.72 20.69 -23.40
CA LEU A 4 24.29 19.42 -23.98
C LEU A 4 22.79 19.49 -24.27
N LYS A 5 22.42 19.90 -25.49
CA LYS A 5 21.06 19.85 -26.00
C LYS A 5 20.82 18.46 -26.58
N LEU A 6 20.11 17.62 -25.84
CA LEU A 6 19.63 16.35 -26.38
C LEU A 6 18.33 16.64 -27.14
N GLN A 7 18.45 16.81 -28.46
CA GLN A 7 17.34 17.02 -29.37
C GLN A 7 16.84 15.66 -29.86
N ILE A 8 15.61 15.30 -29.51
CA ILE A 8 14.90 14.17 -30.11
C ILE A 8 13.80 14.77 -30.97
N ASP A 9 14.05 14.85 -32.27
CA ASP A 9 13.07 15.32 -33.24
C ASP A 9 12.02 14.22 -33.46
N SER A 10 10.79 14.42 -32.97
CA SER A 10 9.64 13.64 -33.41
C SER A 10 8.90 14.43 -34.49
N ILE A 11 9.08 14.03 -35.75
CA ILE A 11 8.29 14.54 -36.87
C ILE A 11 6.89 13.92 -36.77
N PHE A 12 5.91 14.69 -36.27
CA PHE A 12 4.51 14.39 -36.52
C PHE A 12 4.02 15.28 -37.66
N GLN A 13 3.50 14.63 -38.70
CA GLN A 13 2.80 15.28 -39.81
C GLN A 13 1.54 15.97 -39.28
N ASN A 14 1.67 17.24 -38.88
CA ASN A 14 0.67 18.30 -39.06
C ASN A 14 1.14 19.58 -38.33
N GLY A 15 1.83 20.44 -39.08
CA GLY A 15 1.67 21.90 -39.01
C GLY A 15 1.81 22.59 -37.64
N GLY A 16 2.92 22.39 -36.94
CA GLY A 16 3.31 23.25 -35.81
C GLY A 16 4.70 22.89 -35.29
N HIS A 17 5.71 23.69 -35.63
CA HIS A 17 7.06 23.57 -35.07
C HIS A 17 7.12 24.26 -33.70
N ASP A 18 6.65 23.58 -32.65
CA ASP A 18 7.01 23.97 -31.30
C ASP A 18 8.00 22.95 -30.72
N SER A 19 9.28 23.33 -30.69
CA SER A 19 10.31 22.63 -29.94
C SER A 19 10.26 23.10 -28.49
N TYR A 20 9.94 22.19 -27.57
CA TYR A 20 9.84 22.50 -26.15
C TYR A 20 11.09 22.01 -25.40
N HIS A 21 11.82 22.94 -24.80
CA HIS A 21 13.04 22.65 -24.06
C HIS A 21 12.85 23.02 -22.58
N ALA A 22 12.87 22.04 -21.68
CA ALA A 22 13.26 22.30 -20.31
C ALA A 22 14.79 22.48 -20.29
N THR A 23 15.25 23.73 -20.26
CA THR A 23 16.68 24.02 -20.16
C THR A 23 17.06 24.02 -18.68
N LEU A 24 17.49 22.87 -18.16
CA LEU A 24 18.28 22.84 -16.94
C LEU A 24 19.55 23.64 -17.21
N MET A 25 19.64 24.84 -16.62
CA MET A 25 20.83 25.65 -16.78
C MET A 25 22.06 24.83 -16.37
N PRO A 26 23.18 24.91 -17.10
CA PRO A 26 24.41 24.19 -16.76
C PRO A 26 24.87 24.41 -15.31
N SER A 27 24.50 25.55 -14.71
CA SER A 27 24.69 25.87 -13.30
C SER A 27 23.91 24.95 -12.35
N HIS A 28 22.66 24.59 -12.66
CA HIS A 28 21.83 23.69 -11.84
C HIS A 28 22.36 22.25 -11.89
N LEU A 29 22.77 21.78 -13.07
CA LEU A 29 23.42 20.48 -13.22
C LEU A 29 24.74 20.43 -12.45
N ARG A 30 25.50 21.53 -12.44
CA ARG A 30 26.75 21.63 -11.69
C ARG A 30 26.54 21.63 -10.18
N GLN A 31 25.52 22.34 -9.67
CA GLN A 31 25.15 22.30 -8.24
C GLN A 31 24.64 20.92 -7.82
N LEU A 32 23.80 20.29 -8.64
CA LEU A 32 23.32 18.93 -8.37
C LEU A 32 24.48 17.93 -8.41
N SER A 33 25.40 18.09 -9.35
CA SER A 33 26.62 17.29 -9.43
C SER A 33 27.48 17.49 -8.20
N TYR A 34 27.72 18.73 -7.74
CA TYR A 34 28.49 18.99 -6.53
C TYR A 34 27.82 18.42 -5.30
N TYR A 35 26.50 18.57 -5.17
CA TYR A 35 25.74 18.02 -4.07
C TYR A 35 25.76 16.48 -4.07
N ILE A 36 25.53 15.83 -5.20
CA ILE A 36 25.63 14.37 -5.36
C ILE A 36 27.06 13.91 -5.06
N SER A 37 28.08 14.62 -5.56
CA SER A 37 29.49 14.33 -5.26
C SER A 37 29.78 14.46 -3.77
N THR A 38 29.28 15.51 -3.10
CA THR A 38 29.44 15.71 -1.65
C THR A 38 28.72 14.63 -0.84
N VAL A 39 27.49 14.26 -1.23
CA VAL A 39 26.73 13.19 -0.58
C VAL A 39 27.41 11.84 -0.78
N ILE A 40 27.90 11.53 -1.99
CA ILE A 40 28.72 10.35 -2.26
C ILE A 40 30.01 10.38 -1.44
N LEU A 41 30.67 11.54 -1.32
CA LEU A 41 31.87 11.72 -0.49
C LEU A 41 31.56 11.49 0.99
N CYS A 42 30.44 11.99 1.52
CA CYS A 42 30.01 11.74 2.90
C CYS A 42 29.65 10.27 3.13
N TYR A 43 28.97 9.61 2.19
CA TYR A 43 28.69 8.16 2.27
C TYR A 43 29.95 7.30 2.08
N THR A 44 30.96 7.81 1.38
CA THR A 44 32.25 7.15 1.23
C THR A 44 33.23 7.50 2.33
N GLU A 45 33.04 8.56 3.13
CA GLU A 45 33.92 8.90 4.27
C GLU A 45 33.94 7.79 5.32
N ASP A 46 32.83 7.08 5.53
CA ASP A 46 32.78 5.87 6.37
C ASP A 46 33.49 4.65 5.74
N ALA A 47 33.77 4.67 4.43
CA ALA A 47 34.46 3.60 3.68
C ALA A 47 35.88 4.00 3.20
N LEU A 48 36.26 5.27 3.38
CA LEU A 48 37.39 5.93 2.69
C LEU A 48 38.75 5.53 3.27
N ASP A 49 38.81 5.16 4.55
CA ASP A 49 40.03 4.67 5.19
C ASP A 49 40.57 3.37 4.54
N ARG A 50 39.77 2.71 3.69
CA ARG A 50 40.12 1.44 3.06
C ARG A 50 40.33 1.50 1.54
N CYS A 51 40.15 2.65 0.88
CA CYS A 51 40.21 2.73 -0.59
C CYS A 51 41.17 3.82 -1.11
N GLN A 52 42.46 3.44 -1.30
CA GLN A 52 43.53 4.33 -1.77
C GLN A 52 43.26 5.03 -3.11
N ALA A 53 42.48 4.42 -4.01
CA ALA A 53 42.15 5.00 -5.31
C ALA A 53 41.27 6.26 -5.20
N ILE A 54 40.42 6.35 -4.18
CA ILE A 54 39.53 7.51 -3.99
C ILE A 54 40.28 8.65 -3.27
N VAL A 55 41.22 8.32 -2.38
CA VAL A 55 42.11 9.29 -1.73
C VAL A 55 42.97 10.02 -2.76
N SER A 56 43.53 9.30 -3.74
CA SER A 56 44.32 9.94 -4.80
C SER A 56 43.46 10.86 -5.68
N LEU A 57 42.24 10.44 -6.02
CA LEU A 57 41.28 11.21 -6.81
C LEU A 57 40.81 12.49 -6.09
N LYS A 58 40.57 12.43 -4.77
CA LYS A 58 40.25 13.60 -3.92
C LYS A 58 41.39 14.61 -3.91
N SER A 59 42.65 14.14 -3.85
CA SER A 59 43.83 15.02 -3.90
C SER A 59 43.98 15.70 -5.27
N GLN A 60 43.74 14.97 -6.36
CA GLN A 60 43.79 15.51 -7.73
C GLN A 60 42.68 16.54 -7.97
N LEU A 61 41.46 16.26 -7.50
CA LEU A 61 40.35 17.20 -7.58
C LEU A 61 40.62 18.47 -6.75
N ASN A 62 41.15 18.34 -5.54
CA ASN A 62 41.49 19.51 -4.74
C ASN A 62 42.59 20.34 -5.41
N GLN A 63 43.67 19.72 -5.90
CA GLN A 63 44.76 20.43 -6.58
C GLN A 63 44.29 21.15 -7.85
N ASN A 64 43.41 20.54 -8.65
CA ASN A 64 42.98 21.09 -9.93
C ASN A 64 41.84 22.12 -9.83
N TYR A 65 41.13 22.18 -8.71
CA TYR A 65 39.90 22.98 -8.59
C TYR A 65 39.82 23.90 -7.36
N LEU A 66 40.87 23.98 -6.53
CA LEU A 66 40.95 24.82 -5.32
C LEU A 66 40.77 26.33 -5.56
N HIS A 67 40.97 26.81 -6.80
CA HIS A 67 40.93 28.23 -7.15
C HIS A 67 39.56 28.71 -7.67
N LEU A 68 38.57 27.82 -7.77
CA LEU A 68 37.24 28.18 -8.24
C LEU A 68 36.35 28.59 -7.06
N THR A 69 36.34 29.90 -6.73
CA THR A 69 35.26 30.48 -5.93
C THR A 69 33.91 30.14 -6.59
N PRO A 70 32.97 29.51 -5.88
CA PRO A 70 31.67 29.19 -6.46
C PRO A 70 30.99 30.52 -6.82
N PRO A 71 30.60 30.73 -8.09
CA PRO A 71 29.87 31.94 -8.45
C PRO A 71 28.56 31.99 -7.65
N ILE A 72 28.21 33.17 -7.15
CA ILE A 72 26.88 33.43 -6.59
C ILE A 72 25.91 33.36 -7.77
N ILE A 73 25.26 32.22 -7.94
CA ILE A 73 24.32 31.99 -9.04
C ILE A 73 22.96 32.54 -8.61
N MET A 74 22.55 33.64 -9.23
CA MET A 74 21.17 34.11 -9.14
C MET A 74 20.27 33.17 -9.93
N LEU A 75 19.44 32.40 -9.23
CA LEU A 75 18.42 31.56 -9.86
C LEU A 75 17.35 32.46 -10.50
N PRO A 76 16.99 32.25 -11.78
CA PRO A 76 15.92 33.01 -12.41
C PRO A 76 14.62 32.80 -11.62
N LYS A 77 13.93 33.90 -11.29
CA LYS A 77 12.78 33.91 -10.38
C LYS A 77 11.58 33.06 -10.83
N GLN A 78 11.54 32.57 -12.07
CA GLN A 78 10.52 31.65 -12.57
C GLN A 78 11.03 30.95 -13.83
N THR A 79 11.41 29.68 -13.74
CA THR A 79 11.50 28.80 -14.90
C THR A 79 10.11 28.27 -15.24
N GLN A 80 9.60 28.59 -16.43
CA GLN A 80 8.37 27.98 -16.94
C GLN A 80 8.67 26.51 -17.32
N PHE A 81 8.34 25.58 -16.43
CA PHE A 81 8.35 24.16 -16.74
C PHE A 81 7.04 23.81 -17.48
N LYS A 82 7.16 23.19 -18.65
CA LYS A 82 6.03 22.62 -19.39
C LYS A 82 6.11 21.10 -19.32
N HIS A 83 5.06 20.49 -18.79
CA HIS A 83 4.92 19.04 -18.72
C HIS A 83 4.82 18.42 -20.12
N GLY A 84 5.30 17.17 -20.27
CA GLY A 84 5.17 16.40 -21.50
C GLY A 84 3.72 16.17 -21.94
N ILE A 85 3.54 15.72 -23.19
CA ILE A 85 2.21 15.47 -23.75
C ILE A 85 1.63 14.19 -23.10
N VAL A 86 0.58 14.38 -22.29
CA VAL A 86 -0.19 13.29 -21.68
C VAL A 86 -1.13 12.69 -22.71
N ASN A 87 -1.26 11.37 -22.72
CA ASN A 87 -2.27 10.73 -23.54
C ASN A 87 -3.68 11.17 -23.09
N PRO A 88 -4.58 11.68 -23.94
CA PRO A 88 -5.91 12.14 -23.52
C PRO A 88 -6.83 11.00 -23.04
N SER A 89 -6.49 9.73 -23.29
CA SER A 89 -7.29 8.55 -22.91
C SER A 89 -7.27 8.18 -21.42
N TRP A 90 -6.66 9.01 -20.56
CA TRP A 90 -6.58 8.87 -19.10
C TRP A 90 -7.93 8.83 -18.36
N THR A 91 -9.04 9.12 -19.04
CA THR A 91 -10.38 9.00 -18.46
C THR A 91 -10.74 7.54 -18.11
N ASP A 92 -10.14 6.57 -18.80
CA ASP A 92 -10.47 5.14 -18.72
C ASP A 92 -9.34 4.36 -18.01
N VAL A 93 -9.56 4.02 -16.73
CA VAL A 93 -8.56 3.38 -15.85
C VAL A 93 -8.11 2.02 -16.42
N ASP A 94 -8.97 1.34 -17.16
CA ASP A 94 -8.67 0.05 -17.79
C ASP A 94 -7.70 0.18 -18.98
N LYS A 95 -7.50 1.40 -19.50
CA LYS A 95 -6.51 1.74 -20.55
C LYS A 95 -5.18 2.25 -19.99
N LEU A 96 -5.02 2.33 -18.66
CA LEU A 96 -3.73 2.67 -18.02
C LEU A 96 -2.65 1.59 -18.20
N LYS A 97 -2.99 0.46 -18.82
CA LYS A 97 -2.05 -0.59 -19.14
C LYS A 97 -1.30 -0.25 -20.43
N ILE A 98 -0.08 0.26 -20.29
CA ILE A 98 0.87 0.32 -21.41
C ILE A 98 1.38 -1.10 -21.65
N SER A 99 0.77 -1.80 -22.61
CA SER A 99 1.25 -3.12 -23.04
C SER A 99 2.48 -2.95 -23.91
N ARG A 100 3.61 -3.49 -23.44
CA ARG A 100 4.85 -3.57 -24.24
C ARG A 100 4.61 -4.24 -25.59
N LYS A 101 3.74 -5.25 -25.65
CA LYS A 101 3.42 -5.94 -26.90
C LYS A 101 2.70 -5.00 -27.87
N ASP A 102 1.76 -4.23 -27.37
CA ASP A 102 0.91 -3.35 -28.18
C ASP A 102 1.71 -2.14 -28.69
N CYS A 103 2.60 -1.56 -27.87
CA CYS A 103 3.50 -0.51 -28.32
C CYS A 103 4.46 -0.98 -29.43
N VAL A 104 4.95 -2.22 -29.33
CA VAL A 104 5.85 -2.79 -30.35
C VAL A 104 5.11 -3.20 -31.62
N SER A 105 3.85 -3.64 -31.53
CA SER A 105 3.06 -4.03 -32.70
C SER A 105 2.45 -2.84 -33.45
N ASN A 106 2.13 -1.76 -32.73
CA ASN A 106 1.37 -0.64 -33.31
C ASN A 106 2.26 0.46 -33.89
N LEU A 107 3.53 0.55 -33.47
CA LEU A 107 4.48 1.53 -33.98
C LEU A 107 5.32 0.91 -35.10
N GLN A 108 5.33 1.52 -36.29
CA GLN A 108 6.21 1.14 -37.40
C GLN A 108 7.65 1.61 -37.19
N VAL A 109 8.23 1.31 -36.03
CA VAL A 109 9.60 1.72 -35.65
C VAL A 109 10.37 0.50 -35.11
N PRO A 110 11.71 0.54 -35.09
CA PRO A 110 12.50 -0.53 -34.49
C PRO A 110 12.08 -0.81 -33.05
N LYS A 111 12.10 -2.09 -32.64
CA LYS A 111 11.63 -2.54 -31.32
C LYS A 111 12.25 -1.76 -30.14
N ALA A 112 13.53 -1.39 -30.26
CA ALA A 112 14.23 -0.61 -29.24
C ALA A 112 13.65 0.81 -29.09
N VAL A 113 13.32 1.45 -30.21
CA VAL A 113 12.70 2.79 -30.25
C VAL A 113 11.27 2.73 -29.72
N ALA A 114 10.48 1.73 -30.11
CA ALA A 114 9.14 1.52 -29.59
C ALA A 114 9.13 1.33 -28.07
N LEU A 115 10.13 0.63 -27.52
CA LEU A 115 10.29 0.45 -26.07
C LEU A 115 10.65 1.75 -25.35
N GLN A 116 11.61 2.51 -25.88
CA GLN A 116 11.99 3.81 -25.32
C GLN A 116 10.79 4.77 -25.33
N TYR A 117 10.04 4.82 -26.43
CA TYR A 117 8.81 5.59 -26.52
C TYR A 117 7.80 5.16 -25.45
N ALA A 118 7.56 3.86 -25.26
CA ALA A 118 6.63 3.38 -24.23
C ALA A 118 7.05 3.79 -22.81
N ILE A 119 8.35 3.77 -22.50
CA ILE A 119 8.90 4.19 -21.20
C ILE A 119 8.77 5.71 -21.02
N MET A 120 9.11 6.49 -22.05
CA MET A 120 8.97 7.95 -22.01
C MET A 120 7.51 8.37 -21.90
N GLN A 121 6.63 7.71 -22.65
CA GLN A 121 5.20 7.93 -22.58
C GLN A 121 4.72 7.62 -21.17
N TYR A 122 5.02 6.44 -20.61
CA TYR A 122 4.68 6.10 -19.22
C TYR A 122 5.16 7.15 -18.22
N SER A 123 6.41 7.62 -18.38
CA SER A 123 7.02 8.61 -17.48
C SER A 123 6.31 9.96 -17.54
N SER A 124 5.91 10.41 -18.73
CA SER A 124 5.10 11.62 -18.92
C SER A 124 3.69 11.42 -18.38
N ASP A 125 3.08 10.29 -18.72
CA ASP A 125 1.74 9.89 -18.32
C ASP A 125 1.58 9.88 -16.78
N VAL A 126 2.54 9.29 -16.05
CA VAL A 126 2.55 9.33 -14.57
C VAL A 126 3.12 10.63 -13.98
N ARG A 127 3.41 11.64 -14.81
CA ARG A 127 3.97 12.94 -14.42
C ARG A 127 5.25 12.84 -13.60
N LEU A 128 6.11 11.87 -13.93
CA LEU A 128 7.38 11.67 -13.24
C LEU A 128 8.32 12.88 -13.40
N ASP A 129 8.27 13.51 -14.58
CA ASP A 129 8.98 14.74 -14.93
C ASP A 129 8.53 15.94 -14.08
N GLU A 130 7.22 16.17 -13.93
CA GLU A 130 6.68 17.18 -13.01
C GLU A 130 7.09 16.89 -11.56
N THR A 131 7.04 15.62 -11.17
CA THR A 131 7.36 15.20 -9.80
C THR A 131 8.84 15.46 -9.49
N TRP A 132 9.71 15.13 -10.44
CA TRP A 132 11.14 15.39 -10.35
C TRP A 132 11.44 16.89 -10.31
N MET A 133 10.81 17.68 -11.18
CA MET A 133 10.95 19.13 -11.19
C MET A 133 10.48 19.76 -9.87
N ARG A 134 9.31 19.34 -9.33
CA ARG A 134 8.81 19.82 -8.04
C ARG A 134 9.75 19.47 -6.89
N PHE A 135 10.32 18.28 -6.91
CA PHE A 135 11.34 17.87 -5.93
C PHE A 135 12.58 18.76 -6.02
N LEU A 136 13.12 19.00 -7.23
CA LEU A 136 14.28 19.87 -7.42
C LEU A 136 13.99 21.32 -7.00
N HIS A 137 12.80 21.82 -7.33
CA HIS A 137 12.36 23.15 -6.93
C HIS A 137 12.22 23.26 -5.41
N HIS A 138 11.64 22.26 -4.75
CA HIS A 138 11.59 22.19 -3.28
C HIS A 138 13.00 22.23 -2.69
N LEU A 139 13.87 21.33 -3.17
CA LEU A 139 15.23 21.16 -2.67
C LEU A 139 16.10 22.41 -2.85
N LEU A 140 16.00 23.09 -3.98
CA LEU A 140 16.89 24.20 -4.35
C LEU A 140 16.35 25.59 -3.97
N LEU A 141 15.02 25.74 -3.81
CA LEU A 141 14.38 27.05 -3.64
C LEU A 141 13.58 27.20 -2.35
N GLN A 142 13.15 26.09 -1.72
CA GLN A 142 12.32 26.16 -0.51
C GLN A 142 13.11 25.79 0.75
N GLU A 143 14.07 24.89 0.65
CA GLU A 143 14.95 24.55 1.76
C GLU A 143 16.02 25.65 1.95
N GLN A 144 16.18 26.14 3.19
CA GLN A 144 17.25 27.08 3.52
C GLN A 144 18.65 26.46 3.37
N HIS A 145 18.74 25.15 3.61
CA HIS A 145 19.97 24.37 3.49
C HIS A 145 19.66 23.03 2.82
N LEU A 146 20.56 22.55 1.97
CA LEU A 146 20.41 21.23 1.37
C LEU A 146 20.49 20.15 2.46
N PRO A 147 19.53 19.21 2.53
CA PRO A 147 19.55 18.16 3.52
C PRO A 147 20.77 17.24 3.30
N PRO A 148 21.32 16.60 4.35
CA PRO A 148 22.43 15.65 4.19
C PRO A 148 22.02 14.41 3.38
N ASN A 149 20.72 14.08 3.37
CA ASN A 149 20.16 13.00 2.57
C ASN A 149 18.86 13.46 1.88
N PRO A 150 18.84 13.59 0.54
CA PRO A 150 17.64 14.02 -0.20
C PRO A 150 16.64 12.89 -0.45
N PHE A 151 17.02 11.63 -0.25
CA PHE A 151 16.20 10.48 -0.66
C PHE A 151 14.86 10.39 0.07
N PRO A 152 14.75 10.62 1.40
CA PRO A 152 13.46 10.61 2.07
C PRO A 152 12.47 11.64 1.49
N LEU A 153 12.98 12.82 1.12
CA LEU A 153 12.19 13.88 0.49
C LEU A 153 11.75 13.45 -0.91
N LEU A 154 12.67 12.96 -1.75
CA LEU A 154 12.36 12.44 -3.08
C LEU A 154 11.29 11.33 -3.01
N ILE A 155 11.44 10.37 -2.11
CA ILE A 155 10.48 9.28 -1.91
C ILE A 155 9.10 9.83 -1.51
N SER A 156 9.05 10.90 -0.72
CA SER A 156 7.79 11.55 -0.35
C SER A 156 7.09 12.19 -1.56
N HIS A 157 7.85 12.87 -2.44
CA HIS A 157 7.31 13.40 -3.70
C HIS A 157 6.82 12.28 -4.63
N LEU A 158 7.58 11.20 -4.77
CA LEU A 158 7.20 10.05 -5.58
C LEU A 158 5.93 9.36 -5.04
N ARG A 159 5.81 9.21 -3.72
CA ARG A 159 4.59 8.66 -3.07
C ARG A 159 3.39 9.56 -3.32
N ARG A 160 3.53 10.87 -3.15
CA ARG A 160 2.44 11.82 -3.43
C ARG A 160 2.01 11.74 -4.89
N SER A 161 2.96 11.68 -5.82
CA SER A 161 2.68 11.53 -7.24
C SER A 161 1.97 10.21 -7.57
N SER A 162 2.38 9.10 -6.96
CA SER A 162 1.71 7.80 -7.17
C SER A 162 0.25 7.85 -6.70
N ILE A 163 -0.03 8.52 -5.57
CA ILE A 163 -1.39 8.75 -5.10
C ILE A 163 -2.15 9.65 -6.07
N SER A 164 -1.53 10.72 -6.58
CA SER A 164 -2.15 11.60 -7.59
C SER A 164 -2.53 10.85 -8.86
N VAL A 165 -1.71 9.90 -9.33
CA VAL A 165 -2.08 9.02 -10.46
C VAL A 165 -3.36 8.23 -10.14
N HIS A 166 -3.48 7.69 -8.92
CA HIS A 166 -4.70 6.99 -8.49
C HIS A 166 -5.92 7.90 -8.35
N THR A 167 -5.72 9.19 -8.06
CA THR A 167 -6.79 10.20 -8.05
C THR A 167 -6.92 10.93 -9.38
N LYS A 168 -6.37 10.40 -10.48
CA LYS A 168 -6.42 11.00 -11.83
C LYS A 168 -5.95 12.46 -11.87
N PHE A 169 -4.98 12.80 -11.04
CA PHE A 169 -4.44 14.15 -10.85
C PHE A 169 -5.47 15.20 -10.47
N GLU A 170 -6.56 14.79 -9.80
CA GLU A 170 -7.47 15.71 -9.12
C GLU A 170 -6.69 16.64 -8.18
N HIS A 171 -7.12 17.91 -8.10
CA HIS A 171 -6.58 18.84 -7.11
C HIS A 171 -6.79 18.28 -5.70
N ASP A 172 -5.82 18.45 -4.81
CA ASP A 172 -5.81 17.86 -3.46
C ASP A 172 -7.14 18.06 -2.72
N ASN A 173 -7.66 19.29 -2.65
CA ASN A 173 -8.95 19.58 -2.03
C ASN A 173 -10.12 18.78 -2.63
N THR A 174 -10.16 18.63 -3.96
CA THR A 174 -11.20 17.84 -4.65
C THR A 174 -11.06 16.36 -4.33
N ALA A 175 -9.83 15.83 -4.37
CA ALA A 175 -9.53 14.45 -4.03
C ALA A 175 -9.89 14.15 -2.56
N VAL A 176 -9.51 15.04 -1.64
CA VAL A 176 -9.84 14.94 -0.20
C VAL A 176 -11.34 14.96 0.01
N ASN A 177 -12.06 15.91 -0.60
CA ASN A 177 -13.52 16.01 -0.48
C ASN A 177 -14.26 14.78 -1.07
N ARG A 178 -13.66 14.13 -2.09
CA ARG A 178 -14.20 12.90 -2.67
C ARG A 178 -13.89 11.67 -1.82
N LEU A 179 -12.69 11.60 -1.25
CA LEU A 179 -12.20 10.45 -0.47
C LEU A 179 -12.74 10.44 0.97
N ILE A 180 -12.97 11.62 1.55
CA ILE A 180 -13.48 11.77 2.90
C ILE A 180 -15.01 11.83 2.87
N GLN A 181 -15.67 10.93 3.58
CA GLN A 181 -17.13 11.00 3.75
C GLN A 181 -17.54 11.86 4.95
N ASN A 182 -18.44 12.82 4.71
CA ASN A 182 -19.00 13.69 5.75
C ASN A 182 -20.16 13.05 6.55
N LYS A 183 -20.40 11.74 6.38
CA LYS A 183 -21.57 11.03 6.94
C LYS A 183 -21.28 10.26 8.23
N VAL A 184 -20.16 10.56 8.89
CA VAL A 184 -19.77 9.89 10.14
C VAL A 184 -20.55 10.49 11.31
N ALA A 185 -21.35 9.67 11.98
CA ALA A 185 -22.14 10.03 13.15
C ALA A 185 -21.49 9.46 14.43
N VAL A 186 -21.73 10.09 15.58
CA VAL A 186 -21.34 9.55 16.88
C VAL A 186 -22.33 8.42 17.24
N PHE A 187 -21.82 7.24 17.56
CA PHE A 187 -22.62 6.12 18.05
C PHE A 187 -22.57 6.05 19.58
N ASP A 188 -21.36 6.13 20.14
CA ASP A 188 -21.13 6.15 21.59
C ASP A 188 -20.02 7.16 21.89
N SER A 189 -20.41 8.29 22.47
CA SER A 189 -19.50 9.38 22.83
C SER A 189 -18.55 9.00 23.95
N SER A 190 -18.96 8.13 24.88
CA SER A 190 -18.14 7.74 26.03
C SER A 190 -16.93 6.92 25.62
N ASN A 191 -17.11 6.01 24.66
CA ASN A 191 -16.06 5.14 24.13
C ASN A 191 -15.40 5.67 22.84
N ASN A 192 -15.79 6.88 22.40
CA ASN A 192 -15.36 7.48 21.14
C ASN A 192 -15.58 6.52 19.95
N ILE A 193 -16.78 5.93 19.86
CA ILE A 193 -17.21 5.05 18.78
C ILE A 193 -18.14 5.84 17.85
N PHE A 194 -17.83 5.75 16.57
CA PHE A 194 -18.55 6.40 15.50
C PHE A 194 -19.16 5.34 14.58
N THR A 195 -20.14 5.75 13.78
CA THR A 195 -20.78 4.90 12.76
C THR A 195 -21.02 5.71 11.49
N VAL A 196 -21.39 5.02 10.42
CA VAL A 196 -21.80 5.64 9.16
C VAL A 196 -23.25 5.23 8.90
N ASN A 197 -24.14 6.21 8.79
CA ASN A 197 -25.57 5.97 8.63
C ASN A 197 -25.86 5.04 7.44
N GLY A 198 -26.70 4.02 7.66
CA GLY A 198 -27.05 3.02 6.64
C GLY A 198 -26.00 1.93 6.43
N THR A 199 -25.09 1.72 7.40
CA THR A 199 -24.11 0.64 7.38
C THR A 199 -23.99 -0.04 8.76
N SER A 200 -23.34 -1.20 8.80
CA SER A 200 -22.91 -1.87 10.04
C SER A 200 -21.48 -1.49 10.46
N ALA A 201 -20.92 -0.40 9.89
CA ALA A 201 -19.56 0.01 10.21
C ALA A 201 -19.52 0.77 11.54
N PHE A 202 -18.67 0.29 12.46
CA PHE A 202 -18.38 0.97 13.72
C PHE A 202 -16.87 1.09 13.88
N GLY A 203 -16.41 2.19 14.48
CA GLY A 203 -14.99 2.38 14.74
C GLY A 203 -14.61 3.80 15.12
N LYS A 204 -13.32 4.11 15.05
CA LYS A 204 -12.83 5.48 15.26
C LYS A 204 -13.18 6.36 14.06
N LYS A 205 -13.42 7.65 14.32
CA LYS A 205 -13.76 8.65 13.29
C LYS A 205 -12.78 8.62 12.11
N SER A 206 -11.47 8.64 12.39
CA SER A 206 -10.41 8.61 11.37
C SER A 206 -10.50 7.40 10.43
N SER A 207 -10.84 6.22 10.96
CA SER A 207 -10.99 4.99 10.16
C SER A 207 -12.23 5.05 9.27
N LEU A 208 -13.33 5.62 9.76
CA LEU A 208 -14.58 5.71 9.02
C LEU A 208 -14.57 6.81 7.96
N LEU A 209 -13.82 7.89 8.15
CA LEU A 209 -13.75 8.99 7.18
C LEU A 209 -13.29 8.53 5.80
N LEU A 210 -12.43 7.51 5.72
CA LEU A 210 -11.86 6.99 4.46
C LEU A 210 -12.63 5.79 3.89
N LEU A 211 -13.73 5.40 4.53
CA LEU A 211 -14.50 4.22 4.14
C LEU A 211 -15.32 4.49 2.88
N ASN A 212 -15.04 3.75 1.80
CA ASN A 212 -15.93 3.73 0.63
C ASN A 212 -17.10 2.80 0.91
N LEU A 213 -18.34 3.31 0.88
CA LEU A 213 -19.53 2.52 1.21
C LEU A 213 -19.74 1.30 0.29
N LYS A 214 -19.51 1.45 -1.01
CA LYS A 214 -19.68 0.35 -1.99
C LYS A 214 -18.62 -0.72 -1.77
N GLY A 215 -17.36 -0.31 -1.60
CA GLY A 215 -16.26 -1.22 -1.30
C GLY A 215 -16.44 -1.93 0.04
N PHE A 216 -16.89 -1.21 1.06
CA PHE A 216 -17.15 -1.78 2.38
C PHE A 216 -18.29 -2.80 2.39
N ARG A 217 -19.36 -2.60 1.60
CA ARG A 217 -20.42 -3.60 1.44
C ARG A 217 -19.86 -4.91 0.89
N GLN A 218 -19.09 -4.84 -0.20
CA GLN A 218 -18.45 -6.01 -0.80
C GLN A 218 -17.52 -6.72 0.18
N VAL A 219 -16.71 -5.96 0.92
CA VAL A 219 -15.82 -6.52 1.94
C VAL A 219 -16.62 -7.15 3.09
N SER A 220 -17.68 -6.51 3.53
CA SER A 220 -18.56 -7.00 4.59
C SER A 220 -19.27 -8.29 4.20
N GLU A 221 -19.73 -8.42 2.95
CA GLU A 221 -20.33 -9.64 2.42
C GLU A 221 -19.34 -10.81 2.46
N ILE A 222 -18.11 -10.60 1.98
CA ILE A 222 -17.06 -11.63 2.04
C ILE A 222 -16.75 -11.98 3.50
N SER A 223 -16.64 -10.96 4.37
CA SER A 223 -16.34 -11.14 5.80
C SER A 223 -17.42 -11.95 6.49
N ALA A 224 -18.69 -11.68 6.20
CA ALA A 224 -19.84 -12.41 6.74
C ALA A 224 -19.86 -13.88 6.30
N HIS A 225 -19.43 -14.19 5.08
CA HIS A 225 -19.33 -15.57 4.61
C HIS A 225 -18.25 -16.39 5.32
N VAL A 226 -17.22 -15.74 5.87
CA VAL A 226 -16.04 -16.42 6.42
C VAL A 226 -15.91 -16.30 7.94
N ALA A 227 -16.78 -15.48 8.55
CA ALA A 227 -16.97 -15.37 9.99
C ALA A 227 -17.47 -16.69 10.59
N LEU A 228 -17.10 -16.98 11.85
CA LEU A 228 -17.61 -18.16 12.57
C LEU A 228 -19.13 -18.07 12.80
N SER A 229 -19.66 -16.87 13.02
CA SER A 229 -21.10 -16.65 13.16
C SER A 229 -21.72 -16.20 11.83
N PRO A 230 -22.82 -16.83 11.39
CA PRO A 230 -23.52 -16.40 10.19
C PRO A 230 -24.13 -14.99 10.36
N PRO A 231 -24.33 -14.25 9.25
CA PRO A 231 -24.78 -12.84 9.26
C PRO A 231 -26.16 -12.54 9.88
N GLY A 232 -26.93 -13.54 10.33
CA GLY A 232 -28.19 -13.35 11.06
C GLY A 232 -28.05 -13.33 12.59
N ASP A 233 -27.12 -14.11 13.13
CA ASP A 233 -26.94 -14.28 14.58
C ASP A 233 -25.96 -13.28 15.19
N ALA A 234 -25.19 -12.58 14.34
CA ALA A 234 -24.24 -11.56 14.79
C ALA A 234 -24.92 -10.34 15.43
N LEU A 235 -26.18 -10.04 15.07
CA LEU A 235 -26.98 -8.97 15.69
C LEU A 235 -27.65 -9.40 17.00
N THR A 236 -27.90 -10.69 17.18
CA THR A 236 -28.43 -11.24 18.45
C THR A 236 -27.32 -11.65 19.41
N GLY A 237 -26.07 -11.76 18.94
CA GLY A 237 -24.93 -12.21 19.74
C GLY A 237 -25.11 -13.63 20.28
N ALA A 238 -25.93 -14.44 19.62
CA ALA A 238 -26.29 -15.76 20.13
C ALA A 238 -25.02 -16.62 20.28
N PRO A 239 -24.68 -17.07 21.50
CA PRO A 239 -23.46 -17.80 21.72
C PRO A 239 -23.51 -19.16 21.04
N ILE A 240 -22.43 -19.51 20.32
CA ILE A 240 -22.23 -20.87 19.83
C ILE A 240 -21.95 -21.73 21.06
N SER A 241 -22.91 -22.59 21.40
CA SER A 241 -22.81 -23.46 22.56
C SER A 241 -22.13 -24.78 22.19
N SER A 242 -21.07 -25.12 22.93
CA SER A 242 -20.40 -26.42 22.88
C SER A 242 -20.22 -26.93 24.30
N GLU A 243 -21.00 -27.94 24.68
CA GLU A 243 -20.99 -28.50 26.04
C GLU A 243 -21.33 -27.43 27.09
N GLN A 244 -20.33 -27.04 27.90
CA GLN A 244 -20.42 -26.03 28.96
C GLN A 244 -19.84 -24.66 28.54
N PHE A 245 -19.44 -24.53 27.27
CA PHE A 245 -18.80 -23.31 26.77
C PHE A 245 -19.71 -22.56 25.81
N GLN A 246 -19.73 -21.25 25.96
CA GLN A 246 -20.41 -20.31 25.07
C GLN A 246 -19.35 -19.50 24.32
N VAL A 247 -19.36 -19.55 23.00
CA VAL A 247 -18.42 -18.80 22.16
C VAL A 247 -19.16 -17.67 21.45
N VAL A 248 -18.68 -16.44 21.62
CA VAL A 248 -19.16 -15.26 20.91
C VAL A 248 -18.03 -14.73 20.02
N PRO A 249 -18.07 -15.00 18.70
CA PRO A 249 -17.09 -14.44 17.77
C PRO A 249 -17.53 -13.06 17.27
N CYS A 250 -16.56 -12.15 17.15
CA CYS A 250 -16.74 -10.81 16.60
C CYS A 250 -15.71 -10.59 15.50
N ILE A 251 -16.15 -10.35 14.26
CA ILE A 251 -15.27 -10.12 13.13
C ILE A 251 -15.10 -8.63 12.83
N CYS A 252 -13.86 -8.24 12.55
CA CYS A 252 -13.47 -6.88 12.21
C CYS A 252 -12.72 -6.88 10.88
N VAL A 253 -13.02 -5.87 10.05
CA VAL A 253 -12.25 -5.59 8.83
C VAL A 253 -11.08 -4.67 9.20
N VAL A 254 -9.87 -5.05 8.82
CA VAL A 254 -8.65 -4.36 9.23
C VAL A 254 -8.02 -3.64 8.03
N PRO A 255 -7.36 -2.48 8.23
CA PRO A 255 -6.52 -1.89 7.19
C PRO A 255 -5.49 -2.90 6.65
N PRO A 256 -5.16 -2.85 5.34
CA PRO A 256 -5.63 -1.89 4.35
C PRO A 256 -7.01 -2.19 3.74
N SER A 257 -7.70 -3.29 4.11
CA SER A 257 -8.95 -3.71 3.44
C SER A 257 -10.12 -2.75 3.63
N THR A 258 -10.09 -1.95 4.70
CA THR A 258 -11.04 -0.84 4.93
C THR A 258 -10.98 0.23 3.86
N TYR A 259 -9.88 0.32 3.10
CA TYR A 259 -9.69 1.32 2.04
C TYR A 259 -10.10 0.83 0.65
N HIS A 260 -10.72 -0.36 0.55
CA HIS A 260 -11.20 -0.88 -0.73
C HIS A 260 -12.22 0.06 -1.36
N GLY A 261 -11.99 0.44 -2.61
CA GLY A 261 -12.80 1.39 -3.36
C GLY A 261 -12.52 2.87 -3.05
N SER A 262 -11.70 3.21 -2.05
CA SER A 262 -11.18 4.56 -1.82
C SER A 262 -9.70 4.65 -2.20
N LEU A 263 -8.79 4.34 -1.27
CA LEU A 263 -7.34 4.38 -1.51
C LEU A 263 -6.80 3.12 -2.18
N SER A 264 -7.58 2.03 -2.17
CA SER A 264 -7.23 0.77 -2.85
C SER A 264 -8.29 0.42 -3.88
N PRO A 265 -8.05 0.64 -5.19
CA PRO A 265 -9.05 0.35 -6.22
C PRO A 265 -9.37 -1.14 -6.35
N TYR A 266 -8.43 -2.01 -5.96
CA TYR A 266 -8.60 -3.45 -5.99
C TYR A 266 -8.45 -4.05 -4.59
N LEU A 267 -9.33 -5.00 -4.26
CA LEU A 267 -9.18 -5.84 -3.07
C LEU A 267 -8.22 -7.00 -3.38
N CYS A 268 -6.92 -6.83 -3.15
CA CYS A 268 -5.92 -7.88 -3.38
C CYS A 268 -5.87 -8.89 -2.23
N THR A 269 -5.97 -8.39 -1.00
CA THR A 269 -6.02 -9.20 0.21
C THR A 269 -7.04 -8.61 1.17
N LEU A 270 -7.89 -9.47 1.71
CA LEU A 270 -8.84 -9.13 2.76
C LEU A 270 -8.23 -9.49 4.12
N TYR A 271 -7.92 -8.48 4.92
CA TYR A 271 -7.41 -8.61 6.27
C TYR A 271 -8.57 -8.53 7.27
N LEU A 272 -8.72 -9.58 8.07
CA LEU A 272 -9.75 -9.73 9.08
C LEU A 272 -9.10 -10.01 10.42
N SER A 273 -9.69 -9.47 11.48
CA SER A 273 -9.42 -9.88 12.86
C SER A 273 -10.70 -10.46 13.43
N GLU A 274 -10.64 -11.65 14.01
CA GLU A 274 -11.78 -12.30 14.64
C GLU A 274 -11.49 -12.51 16.12
N HIS A 275 -12.25 -11.83 16.96
CA HIS A 275 -12.16 -11.86 18.40
C HIS A 275 -13.18 -12.87 18.93
N CYS A 276 -12.72 -13.96 19.52
CA CYS A 276 -13.56 -15.02 20.05
C CYS A 276 -13.58 -14.95 21.58
N PHE A 277 -14.73 -14.56 22.15
CA PHE A 277 -14.95 -14.57 23.58
C PHE A 277 -15.53 -15.93 23.98
N VAL A 278 -14.78 -16.69 24.78
CA VAL A 278 -15.15 -18.02 25.26
C VAL A 278 -15.54 -17.89 26.73
N ARG A 279 -16.82 -18.09 27.03
CA ARG A 279 -17.34 -18.15 28.39
C ARG A 279 -17.44 -19.60 28.86
N GLY A 280 -16.99 -19.89 30.07
CA GLY A 280 -17.06 -21.23 30.66
C GLY A 280 -16.68 -21.27 32.15
N PRO A 281 -16.61 -22.48 32.74
CA PRO A 281 -16.30 -22.67 34.17
C PRO A 281 -14.87 -22.24 34.53
N ILE A 282 -14.70 -21.64 35.72
CA ILE A 282 -13.41 -21.17 36.23
C ILE A 282 -12.32 -22.24 36.11
N GLY A 283 -11.12 -21.85 35.65
CA GLY A 283 -9.96 -22.74 35.51
C GLY A 283 -10.01 -23.72 34.33
N GLN A 284 -11.03 -23.66 33.47
CA GLN A 284 -11.17 -24.56 32.32
C GLN A 284 -10.76 -23.94 30.97
N LEU A 285 -9.79 -23.03 30.96
CA LEU A 285 -9.28 -22.36 29.76
C LEU A 285 -8.94 -23.35 28.64
N HIS A 286 -8.16 -24.40 28.94
CA HIS A 286 -7.73 -25.39 27.94
C HIS A 286 -8.89 -26.14 27.29
N LYS A 287 -9.94 -26.45 28.07
CA LYS A 287 -11.15 -27.09 27.54
C LYS A 287 -11.96 -26.13 26.67
N GLY A 288 -12.03 -24.86 27.06
CA GLY A 288 -12.64 -23.80 26.23
C GLY A 288 -11.91 -23.60 24.91
N ALA A 289 -10.57 -23.59 24.93
CA ALA A 289 -9.75 -23.52 23.72
C ALA A 289 -9.97 -24.74 22.81
N ALA A 290 -10.06 -25.95 23.37
CA ALA A 290 -10.36 -27.17 22.62
C ALA A 290 -11.77 -27.15 22.00
N ALA A 291 -12.77 -26.67 22.75
CA ALA A 291 -14.13 -26.48 22.24
C ALA A 291 -14.16 -25.51 21.05
N LEU A 292 -13.48 -24.36 21.17
CA LEU A 292 -13.34 -23.40 20.07
C LEU A 292 -12.62 -24.01 18.85
N ALA A 293 -11.56 -24.81 19.08
CA ALA A 293 -10.83 -25.49 18.03
C ALA A 293 -11.74 -26.42 17.21
N LYS A 294 -12.62 -27.17 17.89
CA LYS A 294 -13.60 -28.07 17.26
C LYS A 294 -14.65 -27.31 16.44
N ILE A 295 -15.17 -26.20 16.99
CA ILE A 295 -16.10 -25.31 16.27
C ILE A 295 -15.43 -24.77 15.00
N LEU A 296 -14.21 -24.25 15.13
CA LEU A 296 -13.46 -23.69 14.01
C LEU A 296 -13.11 -24.74 12.96
N LYS A 297 -12.73 -25.96 13.37
CA LYS A 297 -12.47 -27.07 12.45
C LYS A 297 -13.72 -27.41 11.62
N SER A 298 -14.88 -27.52 12.28
CA SER A 298 -16.15 -27.74 11.60
C SER A 298 -16.46 -26.62 10.62
N HIS A 299 -16.25 -25.37 11.03
CA HIS A 299 -16.43 -24.19 10.17
C HIS A 299 -15.50 -24.21 8.95
N LEU A 300 -14.21 -24.49 9.14
CA LEU A 300 -13.25 -24.61 8.02
C LEU A 300 -13.65 -25.71 7.04
N ALA A 301 -14.17 -26.84 7.53
CA ALA A 301 -14.70 -27.89 6.66
C ALA A 301 -15.90 -27.41 5.84
N LYS A 302 -16.81 -26.63 6.45
CA LYS A 302 -17.94 -25.99 5.75
C LYS A 302 -17.46 -25.00 4.68
N LEU A 303 -16.50 -24.14 5.00
CA LEU A 303 -15.91 -23.22 4.02
C LEU A 303 -15.27 -23.98 2.84
N LYS A 304 -14.55 -25.07 3.12
CA LYS A 304 -13.99 -25.92 2.06
C LYS A 304 -15.08 -26.50 1.15
N SER A 305 -16.20 -26.94 1.73
CA SER A 305 -17.35 -27.46 0.96
C SER A 305 -18.07 -26.39 0.12
N SER A 306 -17.99 -25.11 0.51
CA SER A 306 -18.56 -24.00 -0.28
C SER A 306 -17.64 -23.49 -1.39
N GLY A 307 -16.53 -24.18 -1.68
CA GLY A 307 -15.59 -23.82 -2.74
C GLY A 307 -14.48 -22.85 -2.30
N ILE A 308 -14.37 -22.52 -1.01
CA ILE A 308 -13.24 -21.72 -0.50
C ILE A 308 -12.01 -22.61 -0.39
N ILE A 309 -10.89 -22.15 -0.96
CA ILE A 309 -9.64 -22.90 -0.95
C ILE A 309 -8.87 -22.55 0.32
N LEU A 310 -8.86 -23.48 1.28
CA LEU A 310 -8.04 -23.35 2.49
C LEU A 310 -6.55 -23.37 2.12
N HIS A 311 -5.78 -22.41 2.63
CA HIS A 311 -4.36 -22.27 2.29
C HIS A 311 -3.46 -22.74 3.43
N GLN A 312 -3.36 -21.96 4.51
CA GLN A 312 -2.51 -22.29 5.66
C GLN A 312 -3.08 -21.71 6.95
N ALA A 313 -2.77 -22.37 8.07
CA ALA A 313 -2.90 -21.83 9.42
C ALA A 313 -1.51 -21.71 10.06
N LYS A 314 -1.28 -20.63 10.79
CA LYS A 314 -0.06 -20.37 11.54
C LYS A 314 -0.43 -20.19 13.02
N PHE A 315 0.28 -20.91 13.88
CA PHE A 315 0.09 -20.97 15.32
C PHE A 315 1.44 -20.65 15.98
N GLY A 316 1.69 -19.39 16.31
CA GLY A 316 3.02 -18.95 16.73
C GLY A 316 4.09 -19.30 15.68
N GLY A 317 4.98 -20.23 15.99
CA GLY A 317 6.03 -20.71 15.07
C GLY A 317 5.61 -21.86 14.13
N VAL A 318 4.47 -22.51 14.37
CA VAL A 318 4.04 -23.69 13.61
C VAL A 318 3.19 -23.27 12.41
N ILE A 319 3.47 -23.82 11.23
CA ILE A 319 2.71 -23.59 10.00
C ILE A 319 2.08 -24.92 9.55
N LEU A 320 0.75 -24.95 9.44
CA LEU A 320 -0.01 -26.06 8.89
C LEU A 320 -0.58 -25.71 7.52
N ASN A 321 -0.31 -26.55 6.53
CA ASN A 321 -0.96 -26.45 5.22
C ASN A 321 -2.35 -27.08 5.27
N LEU A 322 -3.40 -26.27 5.08
CA LEU A 322 -4.79 -26.71 5.22
C LEU A 322 -5.36 -27.35 3.95
N LYS A 323 -4.60 -27.41 2.85
CA LYS A 323 -5.01 -28.13 1.63
C LYS A 323 -5.14 -29.63 1.89
N ASN A 324 -4.27 -30.19 2.74
CA ASN A 324 -4.20 -31.62 3.03
C ASN A 324 -5.17 -32.00 4.15
N ALA A 325 -6.06 -32.96 3.89
CA ALA A 325 -7.05 -33.43 4.87
C ALA A 325 -6.41 -34.04 6.12
N THR A 326 -5.22 -34.63 6.01
CA THR A 326 -4.48 -35.23 7.14
C THR A 326 -4.04 -34.21 8.19
N ASN A 327 -3.92 -32.92 7.84
CA ASN A 327 -3.52 -31.88 8.78
C ASN A 327 -4.67 -31.37 9.67
N PHE A 328 -5.92 -31.77 9.39
CA PHE A 328 -7.07 -31.41 10.22
C PHE A 328 -7.07 -32.08 11.60
N SER A 329 -6.38 -33.21 11.77
CA SER A 329 -6.20 -33.84 13.09
C SER A 329 -5.23 -33.04 13.97
N ARG A 330 -4.13 -32.55 13.40
CA ARG A 330 -3.17 -31.67 14.08
C ARG A 330 -3.70 -30.28 14.35
N PHE A 331 -4.66 -29.80 13.54
CA PHE A 331 -5.21 -28.47 13.68
C PHE A 331 -5.76 -28.18 15.08
N GLU A 332 -6.54 -29.09 15.65
CA GLU A 332 -7.18 -28.88 16.97
C GLU A 332 -6.15 -28.76 18.09
N SER A 333 -5.12 -29.62 18.09
CA SER A 333 -4.07 -29.60 19.11
C SER A 333 -3.22 -28.34 19.01
N GLU A 334 -2.80 -27.96 17.80
CA GLU A 334 -1.94 -26.78 17.58
C GLU A 334 -2.71 -25.47 17.87
N PHE A 335 -3.99 -25.39 17.46
CA PHE A 335 -4.86 -24.26 17.80
C PHE A 335 -5.05 -24.13 19.31
N SER A 336 -5.35 -25.24 20.00
CA SER A 336 -5.61 -25.22 21.45
C SER A 336 -4.37 -24.82 22.24
N ALA A 337 -3.20 -25.31 21.83
CA ALA A 337 -1.91 -24.94 22.41
C ALA A 337 -1.59 -23.45 22.21
N ALA A 338 -1.73 -22.94 20.98
CA ALA A 338 -1.47 -21.53 20.68
C ALA A 338 -2.46 -20.59 21.40
N SER A 339 -3.75 -20.93 21.41
CA SER A 339 -4.79 -20.18 22.10
C SER A 339 -4.53 -20.10 23.62
N SER A 340 -4.23 -21.24 24.24
CA SER A 340 -3.92 -21.30 25.69
C SER A 340 -2.62 -20.55 26.04
N GLY A 341 -1.66 -20.53 25.12
CA GLY A 341 -0.38 -19.82 25.27
C GLY A 341 -0.43 -18.34 24.88
N GLY A 342 -1.59 -17.80 24.53
CA GLY A 342 -1.73 -16.40 24.07
C GLY A 342 -0.94 -16.10 22.80
N GLN A 343 -0.67 -17.10 21.97
CA GLN A 343 0.10 -16.96 20.75
C GLN A 343 -0.75 -16.44 19.59
N GLU A 344 -0.07 -15.86 18.60
CA GLU A 344 -0.71 -15.38 17.38
C GLU A 344 -1.27 -16.55 16.56
N ILE A 345 -2.56 -16.47 16.21
CA ILE A 345 -3.26 -17.43 15.36
C ILE A 345 -3.65 -16.74 14.06
N ASN A 346 -3.12 -17.19 12.93
CA ASN A 346 -3.42 -16.64 11.61
C ASN A 346 -3.91 -17.75 10.68
N ILE A 347 -5.04 -17.53 10.04
CA ILE A 347 -5.60 -18.47 9.07
C ILE A 347 -5.75 -17.74 7.74
N SER A 348 -5.35 -18.39 6.66
CA SER A 348 -5.51 -17.84 5.31
C SER A 348 -6.19 -18.83 4.37
N PHE A 349 -7.00 -18.28 3.49
CA PHE A 349 -7.76 -19.01 2.48
C PHE A 349 -8.08 -18.10 1.30
N TYR A 350 -8.38 -18.68 0.14
CA TYR A 350 -8.76 -17.96 -1.06
C TYR A 350 -10.26 -18.00 -1.25
N PHE A 351 -10.88 -16.82 -1.24
CA PHE A 351 -12.31 -16.64 -1.46
C PHE A 351 -12.60 -16.41 -2.95
N PRO A 352 -13.53 -17.17 -3.58
CA PRO A 352 -13.87 -17.00 -4.97
C PRO A 352 -14.70 -15.71 -5.18
N LEU A 353 -14.28 -14.87 -6.12
CA LEU A 353 -14.93 -13.61 -6.47
C LEU A 353 -15.10 -13.52 -7.99
N SER A 354 -16.24 -14.02 -8.50
CA SER A 354 -16.64 -14.05 -9.91
C SER A 354 -15.54 -14.52 -10.90
N TRP A 355 -14.59 -13.64 -11.23
CA TRP A 355 -13.50 -13.86 -12.19
C TRP A 355 -12.12 -14.11 -11.56
N ARG A 356 -11.98 -13.98 -10.23
CA ARG A 356 -10.70 -14.16 -9.52
C ARG A 356 -10.87 -14.74 -8.12
N TYR A 357 -9.75 -15.03 -7.47
CA TYR A 357 -9.70 -15.33 -6.03
C TYR A 357 -9.13 -14.14 -5.26
N VAL A 358 -9.67 -13.89 -4.07
CA VAL A 358 -9.14 -12.92 -3.09
C VAL A 358 -8.52 -13.70 -1.94
N LEU A 359 -7.26 -13.41 -1.61
CA LEU A 359 -6.64 -13.97 -0.42
C LEU A 359 -7.28 -13.31 0.82
N VAL A 360 -7.86 -14.11 1.70
CA VAL A 360 -8.31 -13.68 3.01
C VAL A 360 -7.27 -14.09 4.03
N LYS A 361 -6.83 -13.14 4.86
CA LYS A 361 -5.96 -13.36 6.02
C LYS A 361 -6.75 -13.00 7.26
N LYS A 362 -7.06 -14.00 8.07
CA LYS A 362 -7.84 -13.89 9.30
C LYS A 362 -6.94 -14.12 10.50
N GLN A 363 -6.67 -13.06 11.25
CA GLN A 363 -6.01 -13.13 12.54
C GLN A 363 -7.07 -13.42 13.60
N MET A 364 -6.82 -14.37 14.50
CA MET A 364 -7.76 -14.74 15.55
C MET A 364 -7.20 -14.38 16.92
N PHE A 365 -8.06 -13.81 17.76
CA PHE A 365 -7.77 -13.51 19.16
C PHE A 365 -8.76 -14.26 20.03
N VAL A 366 -8.27 -14.99 21.02
CA VAL A 366 -9.13 -15.77 21.91
C VAL A 366 -9.09 -15.15 23.30
N TYR A 367 -10.27 -14.83 23.83
CA TYR A 367 -10.45 -14.26 25.15
C TYR A 367 -11.26 -15.24 25.99
N TYR A 368 -10.77 -15.57 27.16
CA TYR A 368 -11.51 -16.39 28.10
C TYR A 368 -12.22 -15.50 29.11
N VAL A 369 -13.52 -15.67 29.24
CA VAL A 369 -14.37 -14.93 30.17
C VAL A 369 -14.89 -15.91 31.20
N GLU A 370 -14.41 -15.80 32.43
CA GLU A 370 -14.86 -16.69 33.50
C GLU A 370 -16.36 -16.46 33.78
N GLY A 371 -17.13 -17.53 33.72
CA GLY A 371 -18.52 -17.51 34.17
C GLY A 371 -18.57 -17.42 35.69
N LYS A 372 -19.53 -16.65 36.23
CA LYS A 372 -19.93 -16.82 37.62
C LYS A 372 -20.40 -18.27 37.80
N THR A 373 -19.86 -18.97 38.79
CA THR A 373 -20.49 -20.18 39.34
C THR A 373 -21.82 -19.73 39.92
N ASP A 374 -22.92 -20.16 39.30
CA ASP A 374 -24.25 -20.07 39.92
C ASP A 374 -24.29 -20.94 41.19
#